data_AF-Q48JK2-F1
#
_entry.id   AF-Q48JK2-F1
#
_cell.length_a   1.000
_cell.length_b   1.000
_cell.length_c   1.000
_cell.angle_alpha   90.00
_cell.angle_beta   90.00
_cell.angle_gamma   90.00
#
_symmetry.space_group_name_H-M   'P 1'
#
loop_
_entity.id
_entity.type
_entity.pdbx_description
1 polymer ?
#
loop_
_entity_poly.entity_id
_entity_poly.type
_entity_poly.pdbx_seq_one_letter_code
_entity_poly.pdbx_strand_id
1 'polypeptide(L)'
;MAIKEAVRTGGRSARVQESIHRAVRDLLLEHDRSALSVPMIALRAGVTPSTIYRRWGDLTTLLADDAIEHLRPDAPIDQGSLHQDLLTWSEMYLDEMSSTPGRALMRDVVASTSGCVGRCAAMVREQLQVMIDRATARGEASPTADDLIDAIVAPMIYRILYSESAPTPERVRQWVERCLS
;
A
#
# COMPACT_ATOMS: atom_id res chain seq x y z
N MET A 1 -9.34 24.65 40.62
CA MET A 1 -9.31 23.18 40.55
C MET A 1 -9.47 22.81 39.08
N ALA A 2 -8.38 22.50 38.38
CA ALA A 2 -8.39 22.18 36.95
C ALA A 2 -8.01 20.71 36.79
N ILE A 3 -8.95 19.91 36.30
CA ILE A 3 -8.71 18.51 35.94
C ILE A 3 -7.95 18.54 34.61
N LYS A 4 -6.66 18.18 34.64
CA LYS A 4 -5.90 17.89 33.42
C LYS A 4 -6.44 16.57 32.85
N GLU A 5 -7.13 16.65 31.70
CA GLU A 5 -7.45 15.49 30.89
C GLU A 5 -6.17 14.73 30.54
N ALA A 6 -6.12 13.46 30.96
CA ALA A 6 -5.01 12.58 30.62
C ALA A 6 -5.10 12.18 29.15
N VAL A 7 -4.12 12.63 28.37
CA VAL A 7 -3.88 12.23 26.97
C VAL A 7 -3.76 10.71 26.91
N ARG A 8 -4.75 10.04 26.29
CA ARG A 8 -4.74 8.58 26.05
C ARG A 8 -3.77 8.25 24.91
N THR A 9 -2.49 8.17 25.21
CA THR A 9 -1.48 7.61 24.30
C THR A 9 -1.77 6.13 24.02
N GLY A 10 -1.84 5.73 22.76
CA GLY A 10 -2.20 4.39 22.25
C GLY A 10 -1.25 3.23 22.60
N GLY A 11 -0.68 3.17 23.82
CA GLY A 11 0.45 2.31 24.15
C GLY A 11 0.20 0.80 24.19
N ARG A 12 -1.01 0.32 24.52
CA ARG A 12 -1.31 -1.13 24.56
C ARG A 12 -1.94 -1.64 23.26
N SER A 13 -2.86 -0.89 22.68
CA SER A 13 -3.55 -1.29 21.45
C SER A 13 -2.59 -1.36 20.25
N ALA A 14 -1.72 -0.35 20.09
CA ALA A 14 -0.75 -0.33 19.00
C ALA A 14 0.30 -1.46 19.12
N ARG A 15 0.77 -1.76 20.34
CA ARG A 15 1.69 -2.88 20.58
C ARG A 15 1.07 -4.24 20.23
N VAL A 16 -0.22 -4.42 20.54
CA VAL A 16 -0.96 -5.64 20.18
C VAL A 16 -1.16 -5.74 18.67
N GLN A 17 -1.42 -4.63 17.97
CA GLN A 17 -1.46 -4.67 16.51
C GLN A 17 -0.11 -5.06 15.91
N GLU A 18 0.96 -4.41 16.37
CA GLU A 18 2.29 -4.69 15.88
C GLU A 18 2.70 -6.14 16.13
N SER A 19 2.31 -6.74 17.26
CA SER A 19 2.58 -8.16 17.51
C SER A 19 1.77 -9.08 16.57
N ILE A 20 0.55 -8.70 16.20
CA ILE A 20 -0.28 -9.44 15.25
C ILE A 20 0.27 -9.30 13.82
N HIS A 21 0.62 -8.10 13.40
CA HIS A 21 1.24 -7.82 12.10
C HIS A 21 2.59 -8.56 11.96
N ARG A 22 3.43 -8.53 13.00
CA ARG A 22 4.66 -9.33 13.03
C ARG A 22 4.39 -10.83 12.91
N ALA A 23 3.41 -11.35 13.63
CA ALA A 23 3.03 -12.75 13.54
C ALA A 23 2.56 -13.15 12.12
N VAL A 24 1.83 -12.26 11.43
CA VAL A 24 1.47 -12.45 10.02
C VAL A 24 2.73 -12.61 9.17
N ARG A 25 3.67 -11.66 9.29
CA ARG A 25 4.91 -11.66 8.50
C ARG A 25 5.77 -12.90 8.76
N ASP A 26 5.97 -13.24 10.02
CA ASP A 26 6.74 -14.43 10.40
C ASP A 26 6.11 -15.71 9.81
N LEU A 27 4.79 -15.83 9.88
CA LEU A 27 4.08 -16.98 9.32
C LEU A 27 4.13 -17.01 7.79
N LEU A 28 4.14 -15.87 7.10
CA LEU A 28 4.31 -15.79 5.64
C LEU A 28 5.71 -16.17 5.17
N LEU A 29 6.73 -16.10 6.04
CA LEU A 29 8.07 -16.61 5.78
C LEU A 29 8.17 -18.13 5.96
N GLU A 30 7.32 -18.70 6.82
CA GLU A 30 7.33 -20.12 7.18
C GLU A 30 6.34 -20.97 6.36
N HIS A 31 5.28 -20.35 5.86
CA HIS A 31 4.15 -21.03 5.25
C HIS A 31 3.65 -20.31 4.00
N ASP A 32 3.10 -21.11 3.08
CA ASP A 32 2.32 -20.56 1.99
C ASP A 32 1.13 -19.75 2.54
N ARG A 33 0.85 -18.63 1.88
CA ARG A 33 -0.25 -17.73 2.23
C ARG A 33 -1.59 -18.45 2.44
N SER A 34 -1.89 -19.47 1.63
CA SER A 34 -3.15 -20.22 1.70
C SER A 34 -3.28 -21.11 2.95
N ALA A 35 -2.16 -21.40 3.63
CA ALA A 35 -2.13 -22.19 4.85
C ALA A 35 -2.34 -21.33 6.12
N LEU A 36 -2.27 -20.00 6.01
CA LEU A 36 -2.46 -19.12 7.17
C LEU A 36 -3.92 -19.13 7.65
N SER A 37 -4.08 -19.01 8.96
CA SER A 37 -5.40 -18.91 9.60
C SER A 37 -5.35 -17.96 10.80
N VAL A 38 -6.50 -17.37 11.15
CA VAL A 38 -6.62 -16.49 12.33
C VAL A 38 -6.16 -17.18 13.62
N PRO A 39 -6.51 -18.46 13.90
CA PRO A 39 -5.99 -19.16 15.08
C PRO A 39 -4.46 -19.28 15.12
N MET A 40 -3.81 -19.57 13.98
CA MET A 40 -2.35 -19.65 13.90
C MET A 40 -1.69 -18.30 14.21
N ILE A 41 -2.22 -17.22 13.62
CA ILE A 41 -1.72 -15.86 13.85
C ILE A 41 -1.93 -15.45 15.31
N ALA A 42 -3.12 -15.72 15.87
CA ALA A 42 -3.43 -15.42 17.27
C ALA A 42 -2.46 -16.11 18.23
N LEU A 43 -2.20 -17.40 18.01
CA LEU A 43 -1.26 -18.19 18.79
C LEU A 43 0.16 -17.59 18.73
N ARG A 44 0.65 -17.27 17.52
CA ARG A 44 1.99 -16.68 17.33
C ARG A 44 2.11 -15.30 17.96
N ALA A 45 1.07 -14.47 17.86
CA ALA A 45 1.03 -13.11 18.41
C ALA A 45 0.77 -13.07 19.93
N GLY A 46 0.46 -14.20 20.57
CA GLY A 46 0.14 -14.28 21.99
C GLY A 46 -1.21 -13.62 22.36
N VAL A 47 -2.19 -13.68 21.45
CA VAL A 47 -3.53 -13.10 21.65
C VAL A 47 -4.63 -14.14 21.41
N THR A 48 -5.88 -13.80 21.73
CA THR A 48 -7.03 -14.64 21.39
C THR A 48 -7.49 -14.41 19.95
N PRO A 49 -8.05 -15.42 19.25
CA PRO A 49 -8.67 -15.21 17.94
C PRO A 49 -9.73 -14.10 17.94
N SER A 50 -10.50 -13.98 19.03
CA SER A 50 -11.50 -12.92 19.21
C SER A 50 -10.91 -11.51 19.18
N THR A 51 -9.64 -11.33 19.59
CA THR A 51 -8.94 -10.05 19.51
C THR A 51 -8.74 -9.62 18.05
N ILE A 52 -8.43 -10.57 17.17
CA ILE A 52 -8.28 -10.35 15.74
C ILE A 52 -9.64 -10.11 15.10
N TYR A 53 -10.61 -11.01 15.30
CA TYR A 53 -11.93 -10.88 14.69
C TYR A 53 -12.65 -9.58 15.06
N ARG A 54 -12.55 -9.10 16.30
CA ARG A 54 -13.16 -7.83 16.71
C ARG A 54 -12.63 -6.63 15.93
N ARG A 55 -11.38 -6.69 15.47
CA ARG A 55 -10.71 -5.54 14.84
C ARG A 55 -10.72 -5.61 13.32
N TRP A 56 -10.41 -6.76 12.74
CA TRP A 56 -10.30 -6.92 11.29
C TRP A 56 -11.48 -7.67 10.67
N GLY A 57 -12.31 -8.36 11.47
CA GLY A 57 -13.47 -9.12 10.98
C GLY A 57 -13.08 -10.45 10.33
N ASP A 58 -12.10 -10.46 9.43
CA ASP A 58 -11.65 -11.64 8.70
C ASP A 58 -10.12 -11.63 8.44
N LEU A 59 -9.61 -12.77 7.97
CA LEU A 59 -8.18 -12.96 7.68
C LEU A 59 -7.74 -12.06 6.52
N THR A 60 -8.53 -11.96 5.47
CA THR A 60 -8.23 -11.16 4.27
C THR A 60 -7.98 -9.70 4.62
N THR A 61 -8.83 -9.14 5.48
CA THR A 61 -8.76 -7.77 5.95
C THR A 61 -7.52 -7.55 6.83
N LEU A 62 -7.15 -8.52 7.67
CA LEU A 62 -5.89 -8.46 8.42
C LEU A 62 -4.67 -8.48 7.48
N LEU A 63 -4.67 -9.37 6.48
CA LEU A 63 -3.56 -9.48 5.54
C LEU A 63 -3.43 -8.23 4.66
N ALA A 64 -4.56 -7.64 4.24
CA ALA A 64 -4.58 -6.36 3.54
C ALA A 64 -4.06 -5.21 4.41
N ASP A 65 -4.44 -5.16 5.69
CA ASP A 65 -4.01 -4.12 6.63
C ASP A 65 -2.50 -4.18 6.90
N ASP A 66 -1.95 -5.38 7.19
CA ASP A 66 -0.51 -5.57 7.36
C ASP A 66 0.26 -5.19 6.09
N ALA A 67 -0.20 -5.63 4.92
CA ALA A 67 0.46 -5.31 3.67
C ALA A 67 0.43 -3.80 3.36
N ILE A 68 -0.70 -3.10 3.55
CA ILE A 68 -0.81 -1.64 3.34
C ILE A 68 0.14 -0.86 4.26
N GLU A 69 0.28 -1.25 5.53
CA GLU A 69 1.20 -0.58 6.47
C GLU A 69 2.67 -0.61 5.99
N HIS A 70 3.05 -1.60 5.18
CA HIS A 70 4.42 -1.78 4.69
C HIS A 70 4.66 -1.28 3.26
N LEU A 71 3.62 -0.85 2.53
CA LEU A 71 3.75 -0.26 1.19
C LEU A 71 4.35 1.16 1.21
N ARG A 72 4.58 1.75 2.39
CA ARG A 72 5.13 3.10 2.50
C ARG A 72 6.64 3.06 2.24
N PRO A 73 7.16 3.76 1.22
CA PRO A 73 8.61 3.85 1.01
C PRO A 73 9.27 4.58 2.19
N ASP A 74 10.47 4.14 2.56
CA ASP A 74 11.27 4.73 3.66
C ASP A 74 11.62 6.20 3.41
N ALA A 75 11.70 6.61 2.14
CA ALA A 75 11.90 8.00 1.74
C ALA A 75 11.12 8.34 0.46
N PRO A 76 10.55 9.55 0.33
CA PRO A 76 9.91 9.98 -0.90
C PRO A 76 10.95 10.19 -2.02
N ILE A 77 10.66 9.71 -3.22
CA ILE A 77 11.50 9.86 -4.41
C ILE A 77 11.71 11.35 -4.74
N ASP A 78 12.96 11.75 -4.94
CA ASP A 78 13.35 13.10 -5.39
C ASP A 78 14.60 13.03 -6.27
N GLN A 79 14.39 13.11 -7.57
CA GLN A 79 15.41 13.11 -8.63
C GLN A 79 15.55 14.49 -9.29
N GLY A 80 14.91 15.51 -8.72
CA GLY A 80 15.05 16.90 -9.17
C GLY A 80 14.20 17.32 -10.37
N SER A 81 13.35 16.45 -10.92
CA SER A 81 12.30 16.83 -11.89
C SER A 81 11.12 15.89 -11.80
N LEU A 82 9.91 16.38 -12.10
CA LEU A 82 8.69 15.58 -12.05
C LEU A 82 8.78 14.36 -12.97
N HIS A 83 9.39 14.55 -14.13
CA HIS A 83 9.62 13.48 -15.10
C HIS A 83 10.43 12.33 -14.52
N GLN A 84 11.60 12.62 -13.92
CA GLN A 84 12.46 11.58 -13.34
C GLN A 84 11.85 10.96 -12.09
N ASP A 85 11.13 11.76 -11.30
CA ASP A 85 10.37 11.29 -10.14
C ASP A 85 9.31 10.26 -10.55
N LEU A 86 8.49 10.57 -11.56
CA LEU A 86 7.45 9.68 -12.06
C LEU A 86 8.00 8.42 -12.74
N LEU A 87 9.10 8.53 -13.49
CA LEU A 87 9.75 7.36 -14.07
C LEU A 87 10.22 6.40 -12.98
N THR A 88 10.96 6.90 -11.99
CA THR A 88 11.48 6.09 -10.88
C THR A 88 10.33 5.48 -10.08
N TRP A 89 9.33 6.30 -9.74
CA TRP A 89 8.17 5.87 -8.97
C TRP A 89 7.37 4.79 -9.69
N SER A 90 7.08 4.98 -10.98
CA SER A 90 6.27 4.05 -11.76
C SER A 90 6.98 2.72 -12.03
N GLU A 91 8.31 2.72 -12.17
CA GLU A 91 9.10 1.48 -12.25
C GLU A 91 9.09 0.71 -10.92
N MET A 92 9.28 1.40 -9.79
CA MET A 92 9.19 0.79 -8.45
C MET A 92 7.78 0.24 -8.18
N TYR A 93 6.75 1.02 -8.49
CA TYR A 93 5.36 0.62 -8.32
C TYR A 93 5.01 -0.58 -9.22
N LEU A 94 5.52 -0.62 -10.45
CA LEU A 94 5.37 -1.78 -11.33
C LEU A 94 6.01 -3.03 -10.72
N ASP A 95 7.26 -2.95 -10.28
CA ASP A 95 7.98 -4.10 -9.69
C ASP A 95 7.22 -4.64 -8.47
N GLU A 96 6.81 -3.74 -7.58
CA GLU A 96 6.09 -4.09 -6.36
C GLU A 96 4.72 -4.73 -6.67
N MET A 97 3.89 -4.08 -7.49
CA MET A 97 2.53 -4.56 -7.79
C MET A 97 2.52 -5.80 -8.70
N SER A 98 3.52 -5.97 -9.56
CA SER A 98 3.64 -7.14 -10.43
C SER A 98 4.29 -8.35 -9.72
N SER A 99 4.79 -8.18 -8.50
CA SER A 99 5.29 -9.28 -7.68
C SER A 99 4.16 -10.23 -7.22
N THR A 100 4.51 -11.44 -6.78
CA THR A 100 3.54 -12.37 -6.18
C THR A 100 2.89 -11.78 -4.92
N PRO A 101 3.64 -11.17 -3.97
CA PRO A 101 3.06 -10.46 -2.84
C PRO A 101 2.15 -9.29 -3.24
N GLY A 102 2.56 -8.46 -4.20
CA GLY A 102 1.76 -7.31 -4.66
C GLY A 102 0.42 -7.72 -5.26
N ARG A 103 0.41 -8.78 -6.08
CA ARG A 103 -0.85 -9.37 -6.60
C ARG A 103 -1.74 -9.93 -5.50
N ALA A 104 -1.16 -10.56 -4.48
CA ALA A 104 -1.92 -11.08 -3.35
C ALA A 104 -2.57 -9.94 -2.55
N LEU A 105 -1.79 -8.91 -2.22
CA LEU A 105 -2.27 -7.67 -1.59
C LEU A 105 -3.45 -7.07 -2.37
N MET A 106 -3.33 -6.88 -3.70
CA MET A 106 -4.41 -6.28 -4.48
C MET A 106 -5.72 -7.08 -4.37
N ARG A 107 -5.64 -8.42 -4.41
CA ARG A 107 -6.81 -9.28 -4.22
C ARG A 107 -7.38 -9.14 -2.81
N ASP A 108 -6.53 -9.04 -1.80
CA ASP A 108 -6.98 -8.89 -0.41
C ASP A 108 -7.64 -7.54 -0.17
N VAL A 109 -7.07 -6.47 -0.71
CA VAL A 109 -7.62 -5.12 -0.60
C VAL A 109 -9.02 -5.08 -1.20
N VAL A 110 -9.20 -5.66 -2.39
CA VAL A 110 -10.51 -5.74 -3.06
C VAL A 110 -11.49 -6.63 -2.29
N ALA A 111 -11.02 -7.74 -1.73
CA ALA A 111 -11.87 -8.68 -0.98
C ALA A 111 -12.09 -8.30 0.49
N SER A 112 -11.40 -7.26 1.00
CA SER A 112 -11.52 -6.83 2.38
C SER A 112 -12.89 -6.25 2.69
N THR A 113 -13.37 -6.48 3.91
CA THR A 113 -14.68 -5.97 4.38
C THR A 113 -14.57 -4.62 5.08
N SER A 114 -13.36 -4.05 5.15
CA SER A 114 -13.07 -2.75 5.76
C SER A 114 -12.46 -1.79 4.74
N GLY A 115 -12.29 -0.52 5.11
CA GLY A 115 -11.85 0.56 4.21
C GLY A 115 -10.43 0.47 3.63
N CYS A 116 -9.85 -0.73 3.45
CA CYS A 116 -8.54 -0.95 2.86
C CYS A 116 -8.44 -0.40 1.43
N VAL A 117 -9.52 -0.52 0.62
CA VAL A 117 -9.58 0.05 -0.73
C VAL A 117 -9.31 1.57 -0.69
N GLY A 118 -10.03 2.28 0.19
CA GLY A 118 -9.86 3.73 0.35
C GLY A 118 -8.48 4.11 0.88
N ARG A 119 -7.91 3.34 1.82
CA ARG A 119 -6.55 3.57 2.33
C ARG A 119 -5.48 3.37 1.25
N CYS A 120 -5.58 2.31 0.46
CA CYS A 120 -4.65 2.03 -0.63
C CYS A 120 -4.72 3.12 -1.70
N ALA A 121 -5.93 3.53 -2.11
CA ALA A 121 -6.12 4.61 -3.06
C ALA A 121 -5.58 5.97 -2.54
N ALA A 122 -5.84 6.29 -1.26
CA ALA A 122 -5.32 7.49 -0.63
C ALA A 122 -3.79 7.51 -0.59
N MET A 123 -3.16 6.38 -0.27
CA MET A 123 -1.70 6.27 -0.21
C MET A 123 -1.04 6.52 -1.57
N VAL A 124 -1.55 5.92 -2.65
CA VAL A 124 -1.02 6.17 -4.00
C VAL A 124 -1.19 7.65 -4.38
N ARG A 125 -2.37 8.23 -4.10
CA ARG A 125 -2.61 9.66 -4.33
C ARG A 125 -1.65 10.54 -3.55
N GLU A 126 -1.41 10.25 -2.27
CA GLU A 126 -0.48 11.02 -1.43
C GLU A 126 0.95 11.00 -2.00
N GLN A 127 1.43 9.84 -2.46
CA GLN A 127 2.76 9.74 -3.07
C GLN A 127 2.87 10.58 -4.36
N LEU A 128 1.86 10.52 -5.22
CA LEU A 128 1.80 11.35 -6.43
C LEU A 128 1.73 12.84 -6.08
N GLN A 129 0.92 13.21 -5.09
CA GLN A 129 0.77 14.60 -4.66
C GLN A 129 2.08 15.19 -4.14
N VAL A 130 2.89 14.41 -3.41
CA VAL A 130 4.22 14.86 -2.96
C VAL A 130 5.14 15.22 -4.14
N MET A 131 5.11 14.43 -5.22
CA MET A 131 5.90 14.73 -6.43
C MET A 131 5.37 15.96 -7.16
N ILE A 132 4.04 16.10 -7.28
CA ILE A 132 3.36 17.26 -7.87
C ILE A 132 3.68 18.56 -7.12
N ASP A 133 3.60 18.54 -5.79
CA ASP A 133 3.85 19.72 -4.95
C ASP A 133 5.30 20.20 -5.10
N ARG A 134 6.25 19.27 -5.20
CA ARG A 134 7.67 19.58 -5.44
C ARG A 134 7.89 20.16 -6.84
N ALA A 135 7.28 19.57 -7.86
CA ALA A 135 7.34 20.09 -9.22
C ALA A 135 6.80 21.52 -9.30
N THR A 136 5.66 21.75 -8.65
CA THR A 136 5.03 23.07 -8.55
C THR A 136 5.94 24.07 -7.85
N ALA A 137 6.60 23.68 -6.77
CA ALA A 137 7.56 24.53 -6.07
C ALA A 137 8.80 24.89 -6.93
N ARG A 138 9.16 24.03 -7.90
CA ARG A 138 10.21 24.28 -8.90
C ARG A 138 9.73 25.09 -10.11
N GLY A 139 8.43 25.37 -10.21
CA GLY A 139 7.83 26.06 -11.36
C GLY A 139 7.61 25.15 -12.58
N GLU A 140 7.65 23.84 -12.41
CA GLU A 140 7.31 22.86 -13.46
C GLU A 140 5.78 22.79 -13.63
N ALA A 141 5.31 22.64 -14.87
CA ALA A 141 3.93 22.27 -15.12
C ALA A 141 3.70 20.82 -14.68
N SER A 142 2.56 20.54 -14.07
CA SER A 142 2.22 19.21 -13.57
C SER A 142 0.76 18.87 -13.87
N PRO A 143 0.45 17.64 -14.32
CA PRO A 143 -0.89 17.09 -14.28
C PRO A 143 -1.41 16.97 -12.83
N THR A 144 -2.71 16.75 -12.67
CA THR A 144 -3.28 16.43 -11.36
C THR A 144 -2.97 14.99 -10.96
N ALA A 145 -3.10 14.67 -9.67
CA ALA A 145 -2.93 13.29 -9.20
C ALA A 145 -3.93 12.33 -9.87
N ASP A 146 -5.15 12.80 -10.19
CA ASP A 146 -6.15 12.00 -10.89
C ASP A 146 -5.75 11.71 -12.34
N ASP A 147 -5.20 12.70 -13.06
CA ASP A 147 -4.68 12.50 -14.41
C ASP A 147 -3.56 11.45 -14.42
N LEU A 148 -2.64 11.50 -13.45
CA LEU A 148 -1.57 10.53 -13.30
C LEU A 148 -2.09 9.13 -12.95
N ILE A 149 -3.10 9.04 -12.08
CA ILE A 149 -3.75 7.77 -11.73
C ILE A 149 -4.39 7.16 -12.99
N ASP A 150 -5.15 7.93 -13.75
CA ASP A 150 -5.86 7.46 -14.93
C ASP A 150 -4.91 7.08 -16.07
N ALA A 151 -3.82 7.83 -16.25
CA ALA A 151 -2.86 7.61 -17.35
C ALA A 151 -1.80 6.52 -17.05
N ILE A 152 -1.43 6.32 -15.78
CA ILE A 152 -0.30 5.45 -15.41
C ILE A 152 -0.78 4.30 -14.51
N VAL A 153 -1.42 4.61 -13.39
CA VAL A 153 -1.72 3.62 -12.35
C VAL A 153 -2.83 2.66 -12.80
N ALA A 154 -3.96 3.20 -13.25
CA ALA A 154 -5.12 2.42 -13.68
C ALA A 154 -4.79 1.41 -14.81
N PRO A 155 -4.15 1.81 -15.94
CA PRO A 155 -3.79 0.86 -16.98
C PRO A 155 -2.74 -0.15 -16.50
N MET A 156 -1.83 0.24 -15.60
CA MET A 156 -0.85 -0.68 -15.03
C MET A 156 -1.54 -1.78 -14.22
N ILE A 157 -2.42 -1.40 -13.28
CA ILE A 157 -3.16 -2.36 -12.44
C ILE A 157 -4.04 -3.27 -13.31
N TYR A 158 -4.74 -2.71 -14.30
CA TYR A 158 -5.54 -3.51 -15.23
C TYR A 158 -4.70 -4.58 -15.91
N ARG A 159 -3.52 -4.21 -16.42
CA ARG A 159 -2.64 -5.16 -17.11
C ARG A 159 -2.04 -6.20 -16.18
N ILE A 160 -1.68 -5.84 -14.94
CA ILE A 160 -1.16 -6.80 -13.97
C ILE A 160 -2.22 -7.86 -13.59
N LEU A 161 -3.48 -7.46 -13.44
CA LEU A 161 -4.53 -8.35 -12.93
C LEU A 161 -5.28 -9.13 -14.02
N TYR A 162 -5.45 -8.53 -15.20
CA TYR A 162 -6.38 -9.05 -16.22
C TYR A 162 -5.74 -9.33 -17.59
N SER A 163 -4.51 -8.87 -17.85
CA SER A 163 -3.82 -9.20 -19.11
C SER A 163 -2.97 -10.47 -18.97
N GLU A 164 -2.63 -11.08 -20.10
CA GLU A 164 -1.75 -12.27 -20.16
C GLU A 164 -0.38 -12.03 -19.51
N SER A 165 0.09 -10.78 -19.51
CA SER A 165 1.33 -10.35 -18.90
C SER A 165 1.24 -8.91 -18.38
N ALA A 166 1.97 -8.65 -17.30
CA ALA A 166 2.20 -7.30 -16.78
C ALA A 166 2.85 -6.40 -17.85
N PRO A 167 2.65 -5.07 -17.79
CA PRO A 167 3.30 -4.16 -18.74
C PRO A 167 4.81 -4.22 -18.56
N THR A 168 5.55 -4.03 -19.66
CA THR A 168 7.00 -3.88 -19.60
C THR A 168 7.38 -2.51 -19.03
N PRO A 169 8.56 -2.36 -18.40
CA PRO A 169 9.04 -1.05 -17.94
C PRO A 169 9.02 0.00 -19.07
N GLU A 170 9.46 -0.39 -20.27
CA GLU A 170 9.42 0.47 -21.46
C GLU A 170 8.01 0.97 -21.81
N ARG A 171 6.98 0.13 -21.64
CA ARG A 171 5.59 0.56 -21.85
C ARG A 171 5.16 1.58 -20.80
N VAL A 172 5.58 1.40 -19.55
CA VAL A 172 5.28 2.34 -18.47
C VAL A 172 5.96 3.69 -18.70
N ARG A 173 7.22 3.71 -19.15
CA ARG A 173 7.89 4.96 -19.56
C ARG A 173 7.10 5.69 -20.63
N GLN A 174 6.63 4.99 -21.66
CA GLN A 174 5.79 5.59 -22.71
C GLN A 174 4.48 6.19 -22.18
N TRP A 175 3.91 5.65 -21.09
CA TRP A 175 2.75 6.27 -20.43
C TRP A 175 3.12 7.56 -19.70
N VAL A 176 4.25 7.57 -18.99
CA VAL A 176 4.78 8.77 -18.32
C VAL A 176 5.03 9.88 -19.34
N GLU A 177 5.76 9.58 -20.42
CA GLU A 177 6.09 10.54 -21.48
C GLU A 177 4.84 11.18 -22.11
N ARG A 178 3.80 10.38 -22.38
CA ARG A 178 2.54 10.88 -22.95
C ARG A 178 1.71 11.71 -21.98
N CYS A 179 1.89 11.50 -20.68
CA CYS A 179 1.15 12.24 -19.66
C CYS A 179 1.76 13.63 -19.41
N LEU A 180 3.06 13.78 -19.70
CA LEU A 180 3.83 15.01 -19.50
C LEU A 180 4.02 15.83 -20.79
N SER A 181 3.66 15.29 -21.96
CA SER A 181 3.69 15.97 -23.27
C SER A 181 2.49 16.88 -23.48
#